data_AF-A0A1H3LA69-F1
#
_entry.id   AF-A0A1H3LA69-F1
#
_cell.length_a   1.000
_cell.length_b   1.000
_cell.length_c   1.000
_cell.angle_alpha   90.00
_cell.angle_beta   90.00
_cell.angle_gamma   90.00
#
_symmetry.space_group_name_H-M   'P 1'
#
loop_
_entity.id
_entity.type
_entity.pdbx_description
1 polymer ?
#
loop_
_entity_poly.entity_id
_entity_poly.type
_entity_poly.pdbx_seq_one_letter_code
_entity_poly.pdbx_strand_id
1 'polypeptide(L)' 'MFEERPQPEIDALIKSNPEFKQLYQRHKDLDKKVMDAELGVLPIDDTTLGQMKREKLAAKDRLLLLYEQQHH' A
#
# COMPACT_ATOMS: atom_id res chain seq x y z
N MET A 1 -4.23 12.09 -5.02
CA MET A 1 -4.09 10.92 -4.14
C MET A 1 -3.06 9.95 -4.73
N PHE A 2 -2.38 9.11 -3.95
CA PHE A 2 -1.37 8.14 -4.46
C PHE A 2 -1.95 7.15 -5.50
N GLU A 3 -3.27 6.95 -5.51
CA GLU A 3 -4.05 6.23 -6.54
C GLU A 3 -4.15 6.95 -7.89
N GLU A 4 -3.75 8.22 -7.97
CA GLU A 4 -3.67 9.01 -9.20
C GLU A 4 -2.22 9.11 -9.73
N ARG A 5 -1.26 8.44 -9.06
CA ARG A 5 0.13 8.43 -9.52
C ARG A 5 0.31 7.36 -10.60
N PRO A 6 0.99 7.68 -11.70
CA PRO A 6 1.18 6.75 -12.79
C PRO A 6 2.05 5.56 -12.33
N GLN A 7 1.55 4.34 -12.55
CA GLN A 7 2.28 3.10 -12.27
C GLN A 7 3.74 3.08 -12.77
N PRO A 8 4.12 3.69 -13.91
CA PRO A 8 5.55 3.73 -14.31
C PRO A 8 6.47 4.51 -13.35
N GLU A 9 5.98 5.55 -12.65
CA GLU A 9 6.79 6.26 -11.65
C GLU A 9 7.02 5.39 -10.41
N ILE A 10 5.95 4.72 -9.96
CA ILE A 10 6.01 3.71 -8.91
C ILE A 10 6.98 2.59 -9.30
N ASP A 11 6.92 2.09 -10.55
CA ASP A 11 7.79 1.02 -11.03
C ASP A 11 9.28 1.44 -11.09
N ALA A 12 9.55 2.70 -11.47
CA ALA A 12 10.91 3.27 -11.45
C ALA A 12 11.47 3.38 -10.02
N LEU A 13 10.64 3.77 -9.06
CA LEU A 13 11.00 3.80 -7.64
C LEU A 13 11.17 2.40 -7.07
N ILE A 14 10.30 1.46 -7.45
CA ILE A 14 10.40 0.03 -7.09
C ILE A 14 11.71 -0.56 -7.61
N LYS A 15 12.14 -0.18 -8.82
CA LYS A 15 13.43 -0.57 -9.40
C LYS A 15 14.61 0.05 -8.66
N SER A 16 14.51 1.31 -8.28
CA SER A 16 15.59 2.03 -7.60
C SER A 16 15.67 1.70 -6.11
N ASN A 17 14.57 1.27 -5.49
CA ASN A 17 14.45 1.09 -4.05
C ASN A 17 13.71 -0.22 -3.67
N PRO A 18 14.43 -1.27 -3.24
CA PRO A 18 13.83 -2.56 -2.92
C PRO A 18 12.92 -2.52 -1.69
N GLU A 19 13.09 -1.57 -0.77
CA GLU A 19 12.16 -1.33 0.33
C GLU A 19 10.80 -0.83 -0.18
N PHE A 20 10.82 0.08 -1.15
CA PHE A 20 9.60 0.62 -1.79
C PHE A 20 8.81 -0.49 -2.49
N LYS A 21 9.51 -1.42 -3.15
CA LYS A 21 8.91 -2.63 -3.73
C LYS A 21 8.16 -3.48 -2.70
N GLN A 22 8.79 -3.79 -1.59
CA GLN A 22 8.18 -4.62 -0.54
C GLN A 22 6.96 -3.93 0.06
N LEU A 23 7.05 -2.64 0.35
CA LEU A 23 5.93 -1.83 0.85
C LEU A 23 4.77 -1.79 -0.14
N TYR A 24 5.04 -1.59 -1.42
CA TYR A 24 4.01 -1.54 -2.46
C TYR A 24 3.31 -2.89 -2.64
N GLN A 25 4.06 -4.00 -2.68
CA GLN A 25 3.48 -5.34 -2.71
C GLN A 25 2.60 -5.60 -1.48
N ARG A 26 3.08 -5.23 -0.30
CA ARG A 26 2.35 -5.41 0.96
C ARG A 26 1.07 -4.58 1.01
N HIS A 27 1.12 -3.33 0.53
CA HIS A 27 -0.06 -2.50 0.35
C HIS A 27 -1.08 -3.16 -0.59
N LYS A 28 -0.64 -3.66 -1.75
CA LYS A 28 -1.53 -4.30 -2.73
C LYS A 28 -2.16 -5.60 -2.19
N ASP A 29 -1.41 -6.36 -1.41
CA ASP A 29 -1.90 -7.59 -0.76
C ASP A 29 -2.91 -7.27 0.35
N LEU A 30 -2.63 -6.24 1.16
CA LEU A 30 -3.56 -5.73 2.17
C LEU A 30 -4.83 -5.17 1.53
N ASP A 31 -4.71 -4.38 0.47
CA ASP A 31 -5.85 -3.82 -0.25
C ASP A 31 -6.77 -4.90 -0.79
N LYS A 32 -6.17 -5.95 -1.38
CA LYS A 32 -6.93 -7.12 -1.84
C LYS A 32 -7.65 -7.82 -0.69
N LYS A 33 -6.97 -8.06 0.45
CA LYS A 33 -7.59 -8.67 1.62
C LYS A 33 -8.70 -7.81 2.23
N VAL A 34 -8.53 -6.49 2.27
CA VAL A 34 -9.57 -5.55 2.70
C VAL A 34 -10.76 -5.65 1.77
N MET A 35 -10.52 -5.68 0.45
CA MET A 35 -11.58 -5.76 -0.55
C MET A 35 -12.34 -7.10 -0.47
N ASP A 36 -11.64 -8.23 -0.34
CA ASP A 36 -12.25 -9.55 -0.12
C ASP A 36 -13.06 -9.60 1.19
N ALA A 37 -12.58 -8.94 2.26
CA ALA A 37 -13.30 -8.82 3.51
C ALA A 37 -14.52 -7.89 3.43
N GLU A 38 -14.40 -6.75 2.74
CA GLU A 38 -15.52 -5.82 2.49
C GLU A 38 -16.58 -6.43 1.57
N LEU A 39 -16.19 -7.33 0.65
CA LEU A 39 -17.10 -8.14 -0.16
C LEU A 39 -17.78 -9.27 0.62
N GLY A 40 -17.41 -9.50 1.89
CA GLY A 40 -17.92 -10.59 2.70
C GLY A 40 -17.44 -11.97 2.27
N VAL A 41 -16.40 -12.04 1.42
CA VAL A 41 -15.79 -13.29 0.93
C VAL A 41 -14.95 -13.95 2.03
N LEU A 42 -14.34 -13.14 2.89
CA LEU A 42 -13.62 -13.60 4.07
C LEU A 42 -14.32 -13.13 5.35
N PRO A 43 -14.58 -14.03 6.32
CA PRO A 43 -15.05 -13.65 7.65
C PRO A 43 -13.87 -12.99 8.39
N ILE A 44 -13.68 -11.70 8.18
CA ILE A 44 -12.69 -10.89 8.88
C ILE A 44 -13.45 -10.00 9.88
N ASP A 45 -13.04 -10.07 11.15
CA ASP A 45 -13.53 -9.17 12.19
C ASP A 45 -13.30 -7.69 11.82
N ASP A 46 -14.25 -6.82 12.14
CA ASP A 46 -14.14 -5.36 12.01
C ASP A 46 -12.82 -4.80 12.58
N THR A 47 -12.33 -5.41 13.66
CA THR A 47 -11.04 -5.10 14.29
C THR A 47 -9.85 -5.33 13.35
N THR A 48 -9.88 -6.41 12.59
CA THR A 48 -8.84 -6.75 11.61
C THR A 48 -8.99 -5.88 10.35
N LEU A 49 -10.23 -5.60 9.92
CA LEU A 49 -10.49 -4.68 8.81
C LEU A 49 -9.98 -3.26 9.11
N GLY A 50 -10.20 -2.78 10.34
CA GLY A 50 -9.68 -1.50 10.82
C GLY A 50 -8.15 -1.46 10.90
N GLN A 51 -7.51 -2.57 11.31
CA GLN A 51 -6.05 -2.71 11.28
C GLN A 51 -5.51 -2.68 9.85
N MET A 52 -6.15 -3.39 8.92
CA MET A 52 -5.73 -3.41 7.52
C MET A 52 -5.88 -2.03 6.86
N LYS A 53 -6.95 -1.27 7.16
CA LYS A 53 -7.10 0.12 6.69
C LYS A 53 -5.99 1.02 7.23
N ARG A 54 -5.57 0.82 8.49
CA ARG A 54 -4.42 1.54 9.08
C ARG A 54 -3.10 1.12 8.45
N GLU A 55 -2.88 -0.17 8.19
CA GLU A 55 -1.67 -0.63 7.50
C GLU A 55 -1.62 -0.13 6.06
N LYS A 56 -2.76 -0.08 5.34
CA LYS A 56 -2.87 0.53 4.02
C LYS A 56 -2.45 2.01 4.09
N LEU A 57 -2.96 2.75 5.08
CA LEU A 57 -2.59 4.14 5.31
C LEU A 57 -1.09 4.29 5.63
N ALA A 58 -0.55 3.48 6.54
CA ALA A 58 0.85 3.53 6.96
C ALA A 58 1.82 3.12 5.82
N ALA A 59 1.43 2.15 4.98
CA ALA A 59 2.19 1.77 3.82
C ALA A 59 2.23 2.91 2.80
N LYS A 60 1.09 3.58 2.56
CA LYS A 60 1.01 4.77 1.72
C LYS A 60 1.86 5.92 2.27
N ASP A 61 1.80 6.16 3.57
CA ASP A 61 2.59 7.19 4.26
C ASP A 61 4.10 6.93 4.09
N ARG A 62 4.54 5.68 4.33
CA ARG A 62 5.93 5.26 4.11
C ARG A 62 6.38 5.37 2.65
N LEU A 63 5.51 5.01 1.71
CA LEU A 63 5.79 5.19 0.28
C LEU A 63 5.96 6.69 -0.05
N LEU A 64 5.14 7.57 0.52
CA LEU A 64 5.26 9.01 0.33
C LEU A 64 6.58 9.53 0.89
N LEU A 65 6.95 9.10 2.10
CA LEU A 65 8.16 9.52 2.80
C LEU A 65 9.43 9.06 2.07
N LEU A 66 9.46 7.81 1.59
CA LEU A 66 10.55 7.28 0.74
C LEU A 66 10.65 8.03 -0.59
N TYR A 67 9.52 8.41 -1.17
CA TYR A 67 9.48 9.20 -2.40
C TYR A 67 10.06 10.60 -2.18
N GLU A 68 9.65 11.28 -1.11
CA GLU A 68 10.21 12.58 -0.72
C GLU A 68 11.72 12.51 -0.43
N GLN A 69 12.19 11.43 0.20
CA GLN A 69 13.61 11.21 0.46
C GLN A 69 14.44 10.97 -0.82
N GLN A 70 13.84 10.44 -1.89
CA GLN A 70 14.52 10.22 -3.18
C GLN A 70 14.48 11.45 -4.10
N HIS A 71 13.57 12.38 -3.87
CA HIS A 71 13.40 13.61 -4.64
C HIS A 71 14.08 14.84 -4.01
N HIS A 72 14.86 14.65 -2.94
CA HIS A 72 15.65 15.69 -2.28
C HIS A 72 17.15 15.42 -2.44
#